data_AF-X0RMI3-F1
#
_entry.id   AF-X0RMI3-F1
#
_cell.length_a   1.000
_cell.length_b   1.000
_cell.length_c   1.000
_cell.angle_alpha   90.00
_cell.angle_beta   90.00
_cell.angle_gamma   90.00
#
_symmetry.space_group_name_H-M   'P 1'
#
loop_
_entity.id
_entity.type
_entity.pdbx_description
1 polymer ?
#
loop_
_entity_poly.entity_id
_entity_poly.type
_entity_poly.pdbx_seq_one_letter_code
_entity_poly.pdbx_strand_id
1 'polypeptide(L)'
;MARPGERDLSFALNRADYDDLYALAGLESAPAETRKTMLAEAYPKSTREAVAELWQRGVEASESQLDHLMRSGRIRGATSGEGRNRKWLPIDIDDATEYLASEHIYLPISFARAAYAINPAQDIRAQNKALAENPDLYDAAQLVMEIQPGTWEAYGKVSYRRMRPEEQLDFQKRVE
;
A
#
# COMPACT_ATOMS: atom_id res chain seq x y z
N MET A 1 -14.71 -6.11 14.34
CA MET A 1 -15.00 -4.92 15.17
C MET A 1 -13.83 -4.71 16.11
N ALA A 2 -12.93 -3.77 15.81
CA ALA A 2 -11.82 -3.41 16.70
C ALA A 2 -12.35 -2.60 17.90
N ARG A 3 -11.75 -2.77 19.09
CA ARG A 3 -12.16 -2.05 20.30
C ARG A 3 -11.79 -0.56 20.20
N PRO A 4 -12.55 0.35 20.82
CA PRO A 4 -12.14 1.75 20.90
C PRO A 4 -10.84 1.84 21.72
N GLY A 5 -9.74 2.19 21.06
CA GLY A 5 -8.41 2.33 21.66
C GLY A 5 -7.36 1.34 21.16
N GLU A 6 -7.73 0.28 20.45
CA GLU A 6 -6.78 -0.50 19.66
C GLU A 6 -6.50 0.27 18.37
N ARG A 7 -5.32 0.89 18.28
CA ARG A 7 -4.82 1.32 16.98
C ARG A 7 -4.75 0.08 16.12
N ASP A 8 -5.38 0.14 14.95
CA ASP A 8 -5.15 -0.84 13.92
C ASP A 8 -3.66 -0.76 13.55
N LEU A 9 -2.88 -1.71 14.10
CA LEU A 9 -1.44 -1.84 13.85
C LEU A 9 -1.19 -2.58 12.53
N SER A 10 -2.17 -2.56 11.62
CA SER A 10 -1.91 -2.92 10.24
C SER A 10 -0.88 -1.97 9.64
N PHE A 11 0.26 -2.53 9.24
CA PHE A 11 1.27 -1.83 8.45
C PHE A 11 0.97 -1.89 6.95
N ALA A 12 -0.20 -2.44 6.60
CA ALA A 12 -0.79 -2.27 5.29
C ALA A 12 -1.61 -0.97 5.25
N LEU A 13 -1.69 -0.36 4.08
CA LEU A 13 -2.53 0.81 3.85
C LEU A 13 -4.01 0.40 4.00
N ASN A 14 -4.77 1.15 4.78
CA ASN A 14 -6.22 0.95 4.86
C ASN A 14 -6.92 1.45 3.59
N ARG A 15 -8.19 1.08 3.42
CA ARG A 15 -9.02 1.45 2.26
C ARG A 15 -9.08 2.97 2.03
N ALA A 16 -9.36 3.74 3.08
CA ALA A 16 -9.54 5.18 2.96
C ALA A 16 -8.25 5.87 2.50
N ASP A 17 -7.11 5.53 3.10
CA ASP A 17 -5.81 6.05 2.70
C ASP A 17 -5.41 5.56 1.30
N TYR A 18 -5.73 4.31 0.93
CA TYR A 18 -5.49 3.80 -0.43
C TYR A 18 -6.29 4.59 -1.47
N ASP A 19 -7.58 4.78 -1.21
CA ASP A 19 -8.46 5.49 -2.12
C ASP A 19 -7.98 6.94 -2.29
N ASP A 20 -7.61 7.62 -1.21
CA ASP A 20 -7.08 8.98 -1.26
C ASP A 20 -5.72 9.08 -1.99
N LEU A 21 -4.80 8.14 -1.77
CA LEU A 21 -3.43 8.22 -2.28
C LEU A 21 -3.26 7.66 -3.70
N TYR A 22 -4.12 6.74 -4.12
CA TYR A 22 -3.96 6.03 -5.39
C TYR A 22 -5.22 6.07 -6.24
N ALA A 23 -6.37 5.61 -5.72
CA ALA A 23 -7.57 5.49 -6.54
C ALA A 23 -8.16 6.84 -6.96
N LEU A 24 -7.97 7.86 -6.13
CA LEU A 24 -8.48 9.22 -6.29
C LEU A 24 -7.35 10.27 -6.23
N ALA A 25 -6.11 9.87 -6.51
CA ALA A 25 -4.98 10.79 -6.54
C ALA A 25 -5.26 11.97 -7.49
N GLY A 26 -5.08 13.21 -7.00
CA GLY A 26 -5.38 14.43 -7.76
C GLY A 26 -6.86 14.85 -7.78
N LEU A 27 -7.74 14.10 -7.11
CA LEU A 27 -9.17 14.42 -6.92
C LEU A 27 -9.50 14.74 -5.46
N GLU A 28 -8.52 15.10 -4.64
CA GLU A 28 -8.69 15.34 -3.21
C GLU A 28 -9.69 16.48 -2.95
N SER A 29 -9.68 17.50 -3.82
CA SER A 29 -10.61 18.65 -3.77
C SER A 29 -11.90 18.44 -4.56
N ALA A 30 -12.08 17.29 -5.21
CA ALA A 30 -13.28 17.02 -5.99
C ALA A 30 -14.51 16.80 -5.09
N PRO A 31 -15.73 17.12 -5.55
CA PRO A 31 -16.95 16.85 -4.80
C PRO A 31 -17.10 15.37 -4.43
N ALA A 32 -17.71 15.09 -3.27
CA ALA A 32 -17.87 13.72 -2.75
C ALA A 32 -18.58 12.77 -3.74
N GLU A 33 -19.60 13.26 -4.45
CA GLU A 33 -20.29 12.48 -5.48
C GLU A 33 -19.38 12.12 -6.66
N THR A 34 -18.52 13.04 -7.10
CA THR A 34 -17.53 12.76 -8.16
C THR A 34 -16.57 11.66 -7.70
N ARG A 35 -16.05 11.77 -6.48
CA ARG A 35 -15.15 10.77 -5.89
C ARG A 35 -15.82 9.40 -5.80
N LYS A 36 -17.09 9.35 -5.39
CA LYS A 36 -17.88 8.13 -5.32
C LYS A 36 -18.09 7.49 -6.70
N THR A 37 -18.39 8.28 -7.72
CA THR A 37 -18.54 7.81 -9.10
C THR A 37 -17.23 7.24 -9.63
N MET A 38 -16.10 7.94 -9.43
CA MET A 38 -14.79 7.47 -9.88
C MET A 38 -14.39 6.16 -9.17
N LEU A 39 -14.65 6.03 -7.87
CA LEU A 39 -14.45 4.75 -7.18
C LEU A 39 -15.35 3.66 -7.77
N ALA A 40 -16.61 3.95 -8.07
CA ALA A 40 -17.51 2.96 -8.67
C ALA A 40 -17.03 2.50 -10.07
N GLU A 41 -16.41 3.39 -10.85
CA GLU A 41 -15.85 3.07 -12.17
C GLU A 41 -14.52 2.29 -12.09
N ALA A 42 -13.75 2.46 -11.01
CA ALA A 42 -12.49 1.75 -10.80
C ALA A 42 -12.66 0.25 -10.48
N TYR A 43 -13.89 -0.21 -10.23
CA TYR A 43 -14.23 -1.59 -9.91
C TYR A 43 -15.38 -2.11 -10.80
N PRO A 44 -15.50 -3.43 -11.00
CA PRO A 44 -14.65 -4.49 -10.45
C PRO A 44 -13.28 -4.59 -11.13
N LYS A 45 -12.26 -4.88 -10.31
CA LYS A 45 -10.89 -5.12 -10.78
C LYS A 45 -10.72 -6.56 -11.26
N SER A 46 -9.85 -6.77 -12.25
CA SER A 46 -9.32 -8.10 -12.58
C SER A 46 -8.43 -8.62 -11.45
N THR A 47 -8.14 -9.93 -11.41
CA THR A 47 -7.21 -10.50 -10.41
C THR A 47 -5.84 -9.84 -10.45
N ARG A 48 -5.33 -9.50 -11.65
CA ARG A 48 -4.05 -8.81 -11.80
C ARG A 48 -4.08 -7.40 -11.19
N GLU A 49 -5.16 -6.65 -11.41
CA GLU A 49 -5.34 -5.32 -10.82
C GLU A 49 -5.54 -5.39 -9.31
N ALA A 50 -6.22 -6.43 -8.81
CA ALA A 50 -6.35 -6.69 -7.38
C ALA A 50 -4.99 -6.99 -6.72
N VAL A 51 -4.13 -7.79 -7.38
CA VAL A 51 -2.75 -8.02 -6.91
C VAL A 51 -1.95 -6.71 -6.88
N ALA A 52 -2.06 -5.88 -7.91
CA ALA A 52 -1.39 -4.58 -7.94
C ALA A 52 -1.84 -3.67 -6.79
N GLU A 53 -3.14 -3.64 -6.49
CA GLU A 53 -3.66 -2.92 -5.33
C GLU A 53 -3.15 -3.49 -4.00
N LEU A 54 -3.15 -4.81 -3.82
CA LEU A 54 -2.60 -5.46 -2.63
C LEU A 54 -1.14 -5.07 -2.39
N TRP A 55 -0.33 -5.01 -3.45
CA TRP A 55 1.05 -4.54 -3.39
C TRP A 55 1.13 -3.05 -3.04
N GLN A 56 0.31 -2.19 -3.63
CA GLN A 56 0.22 -0.76 -3.28
C GLN A 56 -0.16 -0.56 -1.81
N ARG A 57 -1.03 -1.43 -1.29
CA ARG A 57 -1.40 -1.47 0.13
C ARG A 57 -0.30 -2.08 1.01
N GLY A 58 0.74 -2.66 0.43
CA GLY A 58 1.92 -3.12 1.15
C GLY A 58 1.87 -4.59 1.57
N VAL A 59 0.92 -5.39 1.09
CA VAL A 59 0.89 -6.83 1.31
C VAL A 59 1.35 -7.57 0.05
N GLU A 60 2.14 -8.63 0.25
CA GLU A 60 2.62 -9.43 -0.86
C GLU A 60 1.52 -10.39 -1.31
N ALA A 61 1.24 -10.40 -2.62
CA ALA A 61 0.22 -11.24 -3.22
C ALA A 61 0.63 -11.72 -4.60
N SER A 62 0.11 -12.88 -5.02
CA SER A 62 0.18 -13.36 -6.40
C SER A 62 -1.15 -13.96 -6.83
N GLU A 63 -1.41 -14.05 -8.14
CA GLU A 63 -2.67 -14.62 -8.64
C GLU A 63 -2.90 -16.06 -8.15
N SER A 64 -1.84 -16.87 -8.12
CA SER A 64 -1.88 -18.27 -7.66
C SER A 64 -2.13 -18.40 -6.15
N GLN A 65 -1.55 -17.50 -5.35
CA GLN A 65 -1.78 -17.46 -3.92
C GLN A 65 -3.24 -17.09 -3.60
N LEU A 66 -3.78 -16.08 -4.27
CA LEU A 66 -5.18 -15.70 -4.12
C LEU A 66 -6.12 -16.86 -4.52
N ASP A 67 -5.82 -17.54 -5.63
CA ASP A 67 -6.55 -18.75 -6.05
C ASP A 67 -6.55 -19.84 -4.98
N HIS A 68 -5.40 -20.10 -4.36
CA HIS A 68 -5.28 -21.09 -3.29
C HIS A 68 -6.09 -20.69 -2.04
N LEU A 69 -5.99 -19.43 -1.61
CA LEU A 69 -6.71 -18.92 -0.44
C LEU A 69 -8.23 -18.95 -0.63
N MET A 70 -8.71 -18.67 -1.84
CA MET A 70 -10.13 -18.82 -2.18
C MET A 70 -10.57 -20.28 -2.14
N ARG A 71 -9.82 -21.18 -2.80
CA ARG A 71 -10.18 -22.62 -2.85
C ARG A 71 -10.17 -23.29 -1.48
N SER A 72 -9.29 -22.83 -0.59
CA SER A 72 -9.22 -23.30 0.80
C SER A 72 -10.23 -22.63 1.74
N GLY A 73 -11.02 -21.67 1.24
CA GLY A 73 -12.04 -20.96 2.03
C GLY A 73 -11.46 -20.00 3.06
N ARG A 74 -10.19 -19.60 2.92
CA ARG A 74 -9.51 -18.66 3.82
C ARG A 74 -9.93 -17.21 3.58
N ILE A 75 -10.30 -16.89 2.35
CA ILE A 75 -10.90 -15.61 1.96
C ILE A 75 -12.17 -15.88 1.17
N ARG A 76 -13.14 -14.96 1.24
CA ARG A 76 -14.45 -15.10 0.59
C ARG A 76 -14.35 -15.23 -0.94
N GLY A 77 -13.30 -14.66 -1.52
CA GLY A 77 -13.04 -14.66 -2.95
C GLY A 77 -13.95 -13.71 -3.71
N ALA A 78 -13.54 -13.40 -4.93
CA ALA A 78 -14.22 -12.40 -5.76
C ALA A 78 -15.70 -12.71 -5.99
N THR A 79 -16.51 -11.65 -5.96
CA THR A 79 -17.97 -11.73 -6.00
C THR A 79 -18.54 -12.35 -7.30
N SER A 80 -17.79 -12.33 -8.42
CA SER A 80 -18.24 -12.98 -9.67
C SER A 80 -17.09 -13.40 -10.61
N GLY A 81 -17.37 -14.39 -11.47
CA GLY A 81 -16.45 -14.92 -12.48
C GLY A 81 -15.48 -15.98 -11.96
N GLU A 82 -14.89 -16.78 -12.87
CA GLU A 82 -13.91 -17.81 -12.55
C GLU A 82 -12.57 -17.58 -13.27
N GLY A 83 -11.47 -18.02 -12.65
CA GLY A 83 -10.13 -17.94 -13.22
C GLY A 83 -9.75 -16.53 -13.66
N ARG A 84 -9.44 -16.35 -14.95
CA ARG A 84 -9.03 -15.06 -15.53
C ARG A 84 -10.15 -14.02 -15.63
N ASN A 85 -11.41 -14.45 -15.61
CA ASN A 85 -12.58 -13.57 -15.73
C ASN A 85 -13.12 -13.10 -14.38
N ARG A 86 -12.39 -13.38 -13.31
CA ARG A 86 -12.76 -13.03 -11.94
C ARG A 86 -12.81 -11.51 -11.75
N LYS A 87 -13.83 -11.05 -11.02
CA LYS A 87 -14.16 -9.64 -10.77
C LYS A 87 -14.14 -9.33 -9.27
N TRP A 88 -13.08 -8.65 -8.84
CA TRP A 88 -12.84 -8.28 -7.45
C TRP A 88 -13.53 -6.95 -7.12
N LEU A 89 -14.38 -6.98 -6.10
CA LEU A 89 -14.96 -5.78 -5.50
C LEU A 89 -14.05 -5.24 -4.39
N PRO A 90 -14.23 -3.97 -3.95
CA PRO A 90 -13.45 -3.39 -2.86
C PRO A 90 -13.44 -4.26 -1.60
N ILE A 91 -14.61 -4.81 -1.23
CA ILE A 91 -14.75 -5.67 -0.05
C ILE A 91 -13.95 -6.98 -0.19
N ASP A 92 -13.85 -7.55 -1.39
CA ASP A 92 -13.10 -8.79 -1.62
C ASP A 92 -11.59 -8.55 -1.43
N ILE A 93 -11.11 -7.36 -1.81
CA ILE A 93 -9.71 -6.96 -1.65
C ILE A 93 -9.42 -6.56 -0.19
N ASP A 94 -10.39 -5.95 0.50
CA ASP A 94 -10.28 -5.63 1.92
C ASP A 94 -10.14 -6.90 2.76
N ASP A 95 -11.01 -7.90 2.53
CA ASP A 95 -10.94 -9.22 3.16
C ASP A 95 -9.58 -9.90 2.89
N ALA A 96 -9.10 -9.85 1.64
CA ALA A 96 -7.79 -10.41 1.28
C ALA A 96 -6.63 -9.66 1.97
N THR A 97 -6.72 -8.33 2.07
CA THR A 97 -5.69 -7.52 2.74
C THR A 97 -5.63 -7.83 4.23
N GLU A 98 -6.78 -7.90 4.90
CA GLU A 98 -6.86 -8.24 6.33
C GLU A 98 -6.26 -9.62 6.59
N TYR A 99 -6.62 -10.62 5.78
CA TYR A 99 -6.08 -11.97 5.89
C TYR A 99 -4.56 -11.99 5.70
N LEU A 100 -4.04 -11.44 4.60
CA LEU A 100 -2.60 -11.46 4.30
C LEU A 100 -1.79 -10.69 5.35
N ALA A 101 -2.30 -9.56 5.84
CA ALA A 101 -1.67 -8.80 6.91
C ALA A 101 -1.64 -9.59 8.24
N SER A 102 -2.72 -10.32 8.55
CA SER A 102 -2.79 -11.16 9.76
C SER A 102 -1.79 -12.33 9.75
N GLU A 103 -1.43 -12.81 8.55
CA GLU A 103 -0.41 -13.83 8.32
C GLU A 103 1.00 -13.24 8.16
N HIS A 104 1.17 -11.93 8.39
CA HIS A 104 2.43 -11.19 8.22
C HIS A 104 3.04 -11.28 6.81
N ILE A 105 2.20 -11.42 5.78
CA ILE A 105 2.61 -11.49 4.36
C ILE A 105 2.76 -10.05 3.82
N TYR A 106 3.81 -9.39 4.28
CA TYR A 106 4.12 -8.00 3.97
C TYR A 106 5.21 -7.87 2.91
N LEU A 107 5.13 -6.84 2.08
CA LEU A 107 6.28 -6.43 1.27
C LEU A 107 7.42 -5.93 2.19
N PRO A 108 8.70 -5.99 1.76
CA PRO A 108 9.83 -5.53 2.57
C PRO A 108 9.67 -4.12 3.15
N ILE A 109 9.08 -3.19 2.39
CA ILE A 109 8.81 -1.83 2.85
C ILE A 109 7.79 -1.79 4.01
N SER A 110 6.80 -2.66 3.99
CA SER A 110 5.79 -2.76 5.05
C SER A 110 6.36 -3.39 6.32
N PHE A 111 7.33 -4.31 6.20
CA PHE A 111 8.10 -4.78 7.34
C PHE A 111 8.93 -3.65 7.98
N ALA A 112 9.56 -2.79 7.18
CA ALA A 112 10.26 -1.62 7.71
C ALA A 112 9.28 -0.67 8.43
N ARG A 113 8.10 -0.42 7.85
CA ARG A 113 7.05 0.37 8.52
C ARG A 113 6.63 -0.25 9.85
N ALA A 114 6.52 -1.57 9.91
CA ALA A 114 6.22 -2.32 11.12
C ALA A 114 7.27 -2.11 12.21
N ALA A 115 8.55 -2.32 11.87
CA ALA A 115 9.66 -2.24 12.81
C ALA A 115 9.81 -0.85 13.46
N TYR A 116 9.47 0.21 12.73
CA TYR A 116 9.63 1.60 13.19
C TYR A 116 8.31 2.28 13.60
N ALA A 117 7.20 1.52 13.66
CA ALA A 117 5.86 2.03 13.93
C ALA A 117 5.52 3.25 13.05
N ILE A 118 5.65 3.09 11.73
CA ILE A 118 5.40 4.14 10.75
C ILE A 118 4.01 3.95 10.15
N ASN A 119 3.24 5.04 10.06
CA ASN A 119 1.97 5.03 9.35
C ASN A 119 2.24 4.96 7.82
N PRO A 120 1.70 3.95 7.10
CA PRO A 120 1.95 3.78 5.67
C PRO A 120 1.56 4.98 4.81
N ALA A 121 0.44 5.65 5.13
CA ALA A 121 -0.02 6.82 4.39
C ALA A 121 0.88 8.04 4.62
N GLN A 122 1.41 8.21 5.84
CA GLN A 122 2.39 9.25 6.15
C GLN A 122 3.69 9.05 5.37
N ASP A 123 4.16 7.80 5.29
CA ASP A 123 5.35 7.42 4.52
C ASP A 123 5.19 7.73 3.03
N ILE A 124 4.10 7.26 2.41
CA ILE A 124 3.81 7.51 0.98
C ILE A 124 3.71 9.00 0.69
N ARG A 125 3.03 9.79 1.55
CA ARG A 125 2.97 11.25 1.39
C ARG A 125 4.34 11.91 1.47
N ALA A 126 5.21 11.45 2.38
CA ALA A 126 6.57 11.98 2.50
C ALA A 126 7.41 11.65 1.26
N GLN A 127 7.27 10.44 0.70
CA GLN A 127 7.96 10.03 -0.53
C GLN A 127 7.47 10.84 -1.73
N ASN A 128 6.16 10.95 -1.94
CA ASN A 128 5.56 11.72 -3.04
C ASN A 128 5.98 13.19 -2.97
N LYS A 129 6.02 13.77 -1.77
CA LYS A 129 6.51 15.13 -1.56
C LYS A 129 7.98 15.27 -1.99
N ALA A 130 8.85 14.36 -1.57
CA ALA A 130 10.27 14.42 -1.93
C ALA A 130 10.50 14.25 -3.44
N LEU A 131 9.73 13.41 -4.12
CA LEU A 131 9.76 13.30 -5.59
C LEU A 131 9.31 14.60 -6.26
N ALA A 132 8.23 15.23 -5.77
CA ALA A 132 7.77 16.51 -6.30
C ALA A 132 8.80 17.65 -6.08
N GLU A 133 9.55 17.62 -4.98
CA GLU A 133 10.62 18.56 -4.68
C GLU A 133 11.92 18.28 -5.48
N ASN A 134 12.07 17.09 -6.07
CA ASN A 134 13.23 16.66 -6.85
C ASN A 134 12.81 16.08 -8.21
N PRO A 135 12.28 16.90 -9.14
CA PRO A 135 11.71 16.42 -10.39
C PRO A 135 12.72 15.81 -11.37
N ASP A 136 14.02 15.92 -11.11
CA ASP A 136 15.09 15.29 -11.90
C ASP A 136 15.35 13.82 -11.51
N LEU A 137 14.74 13.33 -10.42
CA LEU A 137 14.81 11.93 -10.04
C LEU A 137 13.80 11.11 -10.85
N TYR A 138 14.29 10.04 -11.47
CA TYR A 138 13.44 9.13 -12.23
C TYR A 138 12.83 8.03 -11.35
N ASP A 139 13.43 7.74 -10.19
CA ASP A 139 13.03 6.64 -9.32
C ASP A 139 13.14 7.03 -7.83
N ALA A 140 12.13 6.62 -7.05
CA ALA A 140 12.14 6.70 -5.59
C ALA A 140 13.29 5.89 -4.95
N ALA A 141 13.86 4.91 -5.66
CA ALA A 141 15.08 4.20 -5.25
C ALA A 141 16.28 5.13 -5.05
N GLN A 142 16.26 6.36 -5.60
CA GLN A 142 17.30 7.37 -5.41
C GLN A 142 17.06 8.27 -4.18
N LEU A 143 16.02 7.99 -3.40
CA LEU A 143 15.72 8.67 -2.15
C LEU A 143 16.23 7.84 -0.96
N VAL A 144 16.72 8.54 0.06
CA VAL A 144 17.03 7.99 1.37
C VAL A 144 15.86 8.30 2.30
N MET A 145 15.33 7.25 2.92
CA MET A 145 14.33 7.34 3.98
C MET A 145 15.01 7.70 5.30
N GLU A 146 14.60 8.80 5.91
CA GLU A 146 15.05 9.24 7.22
C GLU A 146 13.92 9.03 8.22
N ILE A 147 14.19 8.21 9.24
CA ILE A 147 13.21 7.81 10.23
C ILE A 147 13.55 8.50 11.54
N GLN A 148 12.62 9.29 12.05
CA GLN A 148 12.58 9.68 13.44
C GLN A 148 11.65 8.70 14.16
N PRO A 149 12.20 7.75 14.95
CA PRO A 149 11.39 6.71 15.57
C PRO A 149 10.28 7.30 16.43
N GLY A 150 9.12 6.64 16.40
CA GLY A 150 7.99 6.98 17.25
C GLY A 150 8.22 6.56 18.70
N THR A 151 7.30 6.96 19.57
CA THR A 151 7.17 6.34 20.90
C THR A 151 6.10 5.26 20.84
N TRP A 152 5.95 4.46 21.89
CA TRP A 152 4.83 3.52 22.03
C TRP A 152 3.45 4.21 21.94
N GLU A 153 3.39 5.54 22.15
CA GLU A 153 2.17 6.35 22.07
C GLU A 153 2.03 7.13 20.76
N ALA A 154 3.01 7.13 19.86
CA ALA A 154 2.99 7.95 18.64
C ALA A 154 3.72 7.28 17.48
N TYR A 155 3.13 7.33 16.27
CA TYR A 155 3.83 6.86 15.07
C TYR A 155 5.17 7.59 14.90
N GLY A 156 6.16 6.86 14.37
CA GLY A 156 7.39 7.45 13.87
C GLY A 156 7.12 8.43 12.74
N LYS A 157 8.00 9.41 12.59
CA LYS A 157 7.96 10.35 11.48
C LYS A 157 8.97 9.93 10.44
N VAL A 158 8.56 10.06 9.18
CA VAL A 158 9.42 9.79 8.03
C VAL A 158 9.58 11.04 7.20
N SER A 159 10.82 11.31 6.79
CA SER A 159 11.15 12.22 5.70
C SER A 159 11.98 11.50 4.65
N TYR A 160 11.98 12.04 3.44
CA TYR A 160 12.83 11.56 2.36
C TYR A 160 13.74 12.69 1.91
N ARG A 161 14.97 12.35 1.60
CA ARG A 161 15.92 13.24 0.92
C ARG A 161 16.57 12.52 -0.24
N ARG A 162 17.16 13.27 -1.16
CA ARG A 162 18.00 12.70 -2.21
C ARG A 162 19.21 11.97 -1.62
N MET A 163 19.60 10.86 -2.24
CA MET A 163 20.92 10.25 -2.01
C MET A 163 22.04 11.25 -2.30
N ARG A 164 23.05 11.23 -1.45
CA ARG A 164 24.31 11.93 -1.69
C ARG A 164 25.14 11.17 -2.74
N PRO A 165 26.07 11.83 -3.45
CA PRO A 165 26.88 11.16 -4.48
C PRO A 165 27.57 9.88 -4.01
N GLU A 166 28.07 9.86 -2.78
CA GLU A 166 28.70 8.68 -2.17
C GLU A 166 27.71 7.53 -1.93
N GLU A 167 26.47 7.85 -1.54
CA GLU A 167 25.39 6.87 -1.33
C GLU A 167 24.92 6.31 -2.68
N GLN A 168 24.88 7.14 -3.73
CA GLN A 168 24.51 6.71 -5.07
C GLN A 168 25.55 5.77 -5.69
N LEU A 169 26.84 6.04 -5.49
CA LEU A 169 27.93 5.15 -5.93
C LEU A 169 27.89 3.80 -5.21
N ASP A 170 27.58 3.78 -3.92
CA ASP A 170 27.42 2.54 -3.16
C ASP A 170 26.18 1.75 -3.62
N PHE A 171 25.07 2.45 -3.87
CA PHE A 171 23.86 1.83 -4.41
C PHE A 171 24.09 1.15 -5.76
N GLN A 172 24.76 1.83 -6.70
CA GLN A 172 25.09 1.27 -8.01
C GLN A 172 25.88 -0.04 -7.90
N LYS A 173 26.88 -0.09 -7.01
CA LYS A 173 27.70 -1.30 -6.78
C LYS A 173 26.92 -2.49 -6.20
N ARG A 174 25.78 -2.25 -5.53
CA ARG A 174 24.97 -3.30 -4.92
C ARG A 174 23.92 -3.88 -5.88
N VAL A 175 23.59 -3.13 -6.94
CA VAL A 175 22.56 -3.49 -7.92
C VAL A 175 23.16 -4.14 -9.17
N GLU A 176 24.44 -3.90 -9.45
CA GLU A 176 25.27 -4.63 -10.43
C GLU A 176 25.60 -6.07 -9.96
#